data_AF-A0A0Q6GXI4-F1
#
_entry.id   AF-A0A0Q6GXI4-F1
#
_cell.length_a   1.000
_cell.length_b   1.000
_cell.length_c   1.000
_cell.angle_alpha   90.00
_cell.angle_beta   90.00
_cell.angle_gamma   90.00
#
_symmetry.space_group_name_H-M   'P 1'
#
loop_
_entity.id
_entity.type
_entity.pdbx_description
1 polymer ?
#
loop_
_entity_poly.entity_id
_entity_poly.type
_entity_poly.pdbx_seq_one_letter_code
_entity_poly.pdbx_strand_id
1 'polypeptide(L)'
;MRPADLLRLTDQGAADVLDGRHDALLPPGGVFPRSERWCVRLHSDDLVDLWLISWVPDKSTELHDHAGSLGALTVLSGSLSEYRWNGDGLHHRRLDAGDQASFPLGWVHDVTHAPAGDPITVTGPTLSVHAYSPPLTAMSYYGISDNGGLRRVRSVLTDLPEGDA
;
A
#
# COMPACT_ATOMS: atom_id res chain seq x y z
N MET A 1 -0.49 -12.86 12.13
CA MET A 1 -0.20 -13.85 11.06
C MET A 1 1.28 -13.82 10.69
N ARG A 2 1.78 -14.65 9.77
CA ARG A 2 3.16 -14.54 9.24
C ARG A 2 3.16 -13.79 7.90
N PRO A 3 4.29 -13.18 7.47
CA PRO A 3 4.38 -12.49 6.18
C PRO A 3 3.90 -13.32 4.97
N ALA A 4 4.22 -14.62 4.93
CA ALA A 4 3.78 -15.51 3.85
C ALA A 4 2.26 -15.73 3.82
N ASP A 5 1.59 -15.64 4.98
CA ASP A 5 0.13 -15.75 5.04
C ASP A 5 -0.52 -14.45 4.51
N LEU A 6 0.09 -13.29 4.79
CA LEU A 6 -0.36 -11.99 4.29
C LEU A 6 -0.17 -11.84 2.77
N LEU A 7 0.98 -12.26 2.23
CA LEU A 7 1.21 -12.30 0.78
C LEU A 7 0.15 -13.12 0.05
N ARG A 8 -0.22 -14.28 0.61
CA ARG A 8 -1.28 -15.12 0.05
C ARG A 8 -2.65 -14.43 0.10
N LEU A 9 -2.95 -13.73 1.19
CA LEU A 9 -4.20 -13.00 1.32
C LEU A 9 -4.31 -11.85 0.32
N THR A 10 -3.23 -11.10 0.08
CA THR A 10 -3.25 -10.00 -0.90
C THR A 10 -3.33 -10.50 -2.33
N ASP A 11 -2.66 -11.62 -2.64
CA ASP A 11 -2.78 -12.29 -3.94
C ASP A 11 -4.22 -12.78 -4.19
N GLN A 12 -4.79 -13.49 -3.22
CA GLN A 12 -6.17 -13.95 -3.30
C GLN A 12 -7.13 -12.76 -3.40
N GLY A 13 -6.97 -11.71 -2.59
CA GLY A 13 -7.78 -10.51 -2.66
C GLY A 13 -7.71 -9.80 -4.02
N ALA A 14 -6.53 -9.79 -4.65
CA ALA A 14 -6.38 -9.26 -6.01
C ALA A 14 -7.16 -10.10 -7.04
N ALA A 15 -7.06 -11.43 -6.95
CA ALA A 15 -7.85 -12.33 -7.79
C ALA A 15 -9.38 -12.15 -7.57
N ASP A 16 -9.81 -11.98 -6.32
CA ASP A 16 -11.22 -11.77 -5.96
C ASP A 16 -11.79 -10.48 -6.55
N VAL A 17 -10.99 -9.41 -6.58
CA VAL A 17 -11.34 -8.15 -7.25
C VAL A 17 -11.45 -8.36 -8.76
N LEU A 18 -10.50 -9.06 -9.38
CA LEU A 18 -10.52 -9.35 -10.82
C LEU A 18 -11.69 -10.25 -11.24
N ASP A 19 -12.10 -11.18 -10.38
CA ASP A 19 -13.26 -12.04 -10.57
C ASP A 19 -14.61 -11.33 -10.34
N GLY A 20 -14.59 -10.04 -9.97
CA GLY A 20 -15.77 -9.21 -9.74
C GLY A 20 -16.48 -9.47 -8.40
N ARG A 21 -15.86 -10.21 -7.46
CA ARG A 21 -16.49 -10.54 -6.17
C ARG A 21 -16.67 -9.31 -5.27
N HIS A 22 -15.93 -8.24 -5.55
CA HIS A 22 -15.99 -6.97 -4.84
C HIS A 22 -16.59 -5.83 -5.67
N ASP A 23 -17.23 -6.10 -6.82
CA ASP A 23 -17.77 -5.07 -7.71
C ASP A 23 -18.73 -4.10 -7.01
N ALA A 24 -19.50 -4.59 -6.02
CA ALA A 24 -20.41 -3.76 -5.23
C ALA A 24 -19.70 -2.72 -4.34
N LEU A 25 -18.40 -2.88 -4.10
CA LEU A 25 -17.57 -1.95 -3.32
C LEU A 25 -16.82 -0.93 -4.19
N LEU A 26 -16.75 -1.17 -5.50
CA LEU A 26 -16.00 -0.33 -6.42
C LEU A 26 -16.74 0.99 -6.71
N PRO A 27 -16.03 2.05 -7.12
CA PRO A 27 -16.67 3.30 -7.54
C PRO A 27 -17.70 3.05 -8.65
N PRO A 28 -18.85 3.76 -8.66
CA PRO A 28 -19.88 3.60 -9.68
C PRO A 28 -19.31 3.69 -11.10
N GLY A 29 -19.62 2.69 -11.94
CA GLY A 29 -19.14 2.62 -13.32
C GLY A 29 -17.64 2.37 -13.46
N GLY A 30 -16.94 1.96 -12.39
CA GLY A 30 -15.49 1.69 -12.42
C GLY A 30 -14.64 2.96 -12.57
N VAL A 31 -15.20 4.13 -12.28
CA VAL A 31 -14.51 5.42 -12.44
C VAL A 31 -13.82 5.80 -11.13
N PHE A 32 -12.52 5.53 -11.05
CA PHE A 32 -11.69 5.89 -9.90
C PHE A 32 -11.32 7.38 -9.90
N PRO A 33 -11.19 8.02 -8.71
CA PRO A 33 -10.60 9.34 -8.60
C PRO A 33 -9.20 9.40 -9.23
N ARG A 34 -8.87 10.54 -9.85
CA ARG A 34 -7.59 10.75 -10.54
C ARG A 34 -6.66 11.76 -9.87
N SER A 35 -7.19 12.52 -8.92
CA SER A 35 -6.45 13.58 -8.21
C SER A 35 -6.10 13.21 -6.77
N GLU A 36 -6.88 12.33 -6.15
CA GLU A 36 -6.65 11.82 -4.80
C GLU A 36 -6.62 10.30 -4.86
N ARG A 37 -6.00 9.69 -3.84
CA ARG A 37 -6.10 8.25 -3.70
C ARG A 37 -7.54 7.87 -3.35
N TRP A 38 -7.83 6.59 -3.43
CA TRP A 38 -9.09 6.05 -2.97
C TRP A 38 -8.82 4.68 -2.38
N CYS A 39 -9.57 4.31 -1.36
CA CYS A 39 -9.47 2.98 -0.79
C CYS A 39 -10.84 2.46 -0.34
N VAL A 40 -10.94 1.14 -0.29
CA VAL A 40 -12.07 0.45 0.32
C VAL A 40 -11.59 -0.79 1.03
N ARG A 41 -12.20 -1.09 2.18
CA ARG A 41 -11.92 -2.31 2.94
C ARG A 41 -12.63 -3.48 2.25
N LEU A 42 -11.86 -4.47 1.81
CA LEU A 42 -12.37 -5.70 1.19
C LEU A 42 -12.79 -6.73 2.25
N HIS A 43 -12.04 -6.79 3.35
CA HIS A 43 -12.28 -7.71 4.47
C HIS A 43 -11.72 -7.12 5.77
N SER A 44 -12.33 -7.46 6.90
CA SER A 44 -11.91 -7.04 8.24
C SER A 44 -12.34 -8.08 9.26
N ASP A 45 -11.41 -8.50 10.12
CA ASP A 45 -11.69 -9.29 11.32
C ASP A 45 -10.64 -9.00 12.41
N ASP A 46 -10.72 -9.70 13.54
CA ASP A 46 -9.81 -9.52 14.69
C ASP A 46 -8.33 -9.84 14.36
N LEU A 47 -8.05 -10.48 13.24
CA LEU A 47 -6.71 -10.94 12.85
C LEU A 47 -6.10 -10.12 11.71
N VAL A 48 -6.92 -9.61 10.78
CA VAL A 48 -6.43 -8.94 9.57
C VAL A 48 -7.43 -7.94 8.98
N ASP A 49 -6.89 -6.84 8.46
CA ASP A 49 -7.59 -5.96 7.52
C ASP A 49 -7.05 -6.14 6.11
N LEU A 50 -7.95 -6.21 5.12
CA LEU A 50 -7.63 -6.26 3.70
C LEU A 50 -8.24 -5.03 3.00
N TRP A 51 -7.44 -4.34 2.21
CA TRP A 51 -7.79 -3.08 1.55
C TRP A 51 -7.48 -3.14 0.06
N LEU A 52 -8.36 -2.56 -0.76
CA LEU A 52 -8.05 -2.17 -2.13
C LEU A 52 -7.72 -0.68 -2.14
N ILE A 53 -6.64 -0.30 -2.80
CA ILE A 53 -6.15 1.09 -2.87
C ILE A 53 -5.92 1.46 -4.34
N SER A 54 -6.38 2.64 -4.75
CA SER A 54 -6.03 3.25 -6.02
C SER A 54 -5.00 4.37 -5.84
N TRP A 55 -4.01 4.37 -6.73
CA TRP A 55 -2.88 5.27 -6.69
C TRP A 55 -2.92 6.24 -7.86
N VAL A 56 -2.61 7.50 -7.56
CA VAL A 56 -2.59 8.59 -8.53
C VAL A 56 -1.20 9.23 -8.59
N PRO A 57 -0.82 9.85 -9.71
CA PRO A 57 0.42 10.62 -9.79
C PRO A 57 0.54 11.68 -8.69
N ASP A 58 1.77 12.02 -8.33
CA ASP A 58 2.13 13.11 -7.41
C ASP A 58 1.58 12.98 -5.97
N LYS A 59 1.04 11.82 -5.59
CA LYS A 59 0.64 11.49 -4.22
C LYS A 59 1.59 10.47 -3.59
N SER A 60 1.96 10.75 -2.36
CA SER A 60 2.89 9.97 -1.53
C SER A 60 2.21 9.60 -0.22
N THR A 61 2.58 8.45 0.35
CA THR A 61 2.16 8.05 1.70
C THR A 61 2.92 8.80 2.79
N GLU A 62 3.97 9.53 2.41
CA GLU A 62 5.08 9.93 3.27
C GLU A 62 5.81 8.70 3.84
N LEU A 63 7.04 8.90 4.33
CA LEU A 63 7.79 7.84 5.01
C LEU A 63 7.08 7.44 6.30
N HIS A 64 6.64 6.20 6.41
CA HIS A 64 5.90 5.72 7.57
C HIS A 64 6.15 4.24 7.89
N ASP A 65 5.86 3.86 9.13
CA ASP A 65 5.66 2.46 9.55
C ASP A 65 4.20 2.21 9.92
N HIS A 66 3.86 0.92 10.07
CA HIS A 66 2.54 0.44 10.49
C HIS A 66 2.48 0.10 11.98
N ALA A 67 3.32 0.76 12.79
CA ALA A 67 3.42 0.58 14.23
C ALA A 67 3.54 -0.90 14.66
N GLY A 68 2.44 -1.50 15.13
CA GLY A 68 2.38 -2.88 15.65
C GLY A 68 1.94 -3.92 14.62
N SER A 69 1.64 -3.51 13.39
CA SER A 69 1.14 -4.37 12.33
C SER A 69 2.27 -4.81 11.40
N LEU A 70 2.27 -6.09 11.05
CA LEU A 70 2.91 -6.58 9.83
C LEU A 70 2.03 -6.21 8.65
N GLY A 71 2.61 -6.12 7.46
CA GLY A 71 1.78 -6.05 6.26
C GLY A 71 2.38 -6.67 5.02
N ALA A 72 1.53 -6.75 4.00
CA ALA A 72 1.90 -7.14 2.66
C ALA A 72 1.04 -6.40 1.65
N LEU A 73 1.50 -6.36 0.40
CA LEU A 73 0.73 -5.88 -0.74
C LEU A 73 0.94 -6.76 -1.97
N THR A 74 -0.06 -6.76 -2.84
CA THR A 74 0.01 -7.23 -4.23
C THR A 74 -0.41 -6.08 -5.15
N VAL A 75 0.38 -5.76 -6.17
CA VAL A 75 0.00 -4.78 -7.19
C VAL A 75 -0.95 -5.46 -8.17
N LEU A 76 -2.19 -4.96 -8.26
CA LEU A 76 -3.22 -5.53 -9.12
C LEU A 76 -3.11 -4.98 -10.56
N SER A 77 -2.85 -3.68 -10.70
CA SER A 77 -2.70 -3.01 -12.00
C SER A 77 -1.77 -1.81 -11.91
N GLY A 78 -1.15 -1.44 -13.03
CA GLY A 78 -0.17 -0.37 -13.07
C GLY A 78 1.11 -0.74 -12.31
N SER A 79 1.72 0.26 -11.65
CA SER A 79 2.99 0.08 -10.95
C SER A 79 3.13 1.05 -9.77
N LEU A 80 3.86 0.62 -8.74
CA LEU A 80 4.21 1.41 -7.57
C LEU A 80 5.73 1.60 -7.47
N SER A 81 6.14 2.71 -6.87
CA SER A 81 7.50 2.91 -6.37
C SER A 81 7.46 2.81 -4.85
N GLU A 82 8.37 2.04 -4.28
CA GLU A 82 8.61 2.00 -2.83
C GLU A 82 9.99 2.57 -2.54
N TYR A 83 10.06 3.54 -1.62
CA TYR A 83 11.28 4.07 -1.04
C TYR A 83 11.37 3.64 0.42
N ARG A 84 12.31 2.75 0.73
CA ARG A 84 12.42 2.13 2.05
C ARG A 84 13.71 2.50 2.75
N TRP A 85 13.61 2.88 4.02
CA TRP A 85 14.77 3.08 4.87
C TRP A 85 15.44 1.73 5.20
N ASN A 86 16.73 1.57 4.85
CA ASN A 86 17.50 0.35 5.07
C ASN A 86 18.49 0.42 6.27
N GLY A 87 18.62 1.58 6.91
CA GLY A 87 19.57 1.84 7.99
C GLY A 87 20.61 2.92 7.68
N ASP A 88 20.94 3.13 6.40
CA ASP A 88 21.92 4.13 5.96
C ASP A 88 21.40 5.06 4.85
N GLY A 89 20.27 4.73 4.23
CA GLY A 89 19.62 5.55 3.22
C GLY A 89 18.26 5.03 2.78
N LEU A 90 17.71 5.69 1.76
CA LEU A 90 16.51 5.21 1.06
C LEU A 90 16.92 4.30 -0.09
N HIS A 91 16.40 3.08 -0.05
CA HIS A 91 16.47 2.14 -1.16
C HIS A 91 15.17 2.20 -1.96
N HIS A 92 15.28 2.42 -3.26
CA HIS A 92 14.14 2.44 -4.17
C HIS A 92 13.93 1.09 -4.84
N ARG A 93 12.68 0.66 -4.98
CA ARG A 93 12.29 -0.37 -5.94
C ARG A 93 10.98 0.00 -6.64
N ARG A 94 10.79 -0.58 -7.82
CA ARG A 94 9.52 -0.59 -8.55
C ARG A 94 8.82 -1.93 -8.30
N LEU A 95 7.50 -1.88 -8.18
CA LEU A 95 6.61 -3.04 -8.12
C LEU A 95 5.59 -2.90 -9.25
N ASP A 96 5.61 -3.81 -10.21
CA ASP A 96 4.68 -3.85 -11.34
C ASP A 96 3.48 -4.76 -11.04
N ALA A 97 2.42 -4.69 -11.85
CA ALA A 97 1.26 -5.57 -11.70
C ALA A 97 1.67 -7.05 -11.61
N GLY A 98 1.17 -7.75 -10.59
CA GLY A 98 1.55 -9.11 -10.23
C GLY A 98 2.67 -9.21 -9.18
N ASP A 99 3.45 -8.14 -8.97
CA ASP A 99 4.47 -8.13 -7.93
C ASP A 99 3.85 -8.08 -6.54
N GLN A 100 4.57 -8.68 -5.60
CA GLN A 100 4.21 -8.69 -4.20
C GLN A 100 5.34 -8.23 -3.30
N ALA A 101 4.98 -7.65 -2.17
CA ALA A 101 5.91 -7.23 -1.14
C ALA A 101 5.31 -7.49 0.25
N SER A 102 6.14 -7.97 1.18
CA SER A 102 5.79 -8.02 2.60
C SER A 102 6.72 -7.13 3.40
N PHE A 103 6.21 -6.55 4.47
CA PHE A 103 6.95 -5.66 5.34
C PHE A 103 6.76 -6.05 6.82
N PRO A 104 7.86 -6.33 7.55
CA PRO A 104 7.82 -6.68 8.96
C PRO A 104 7.68 -5.44 9.86
N LEU A 105 7.64 -5.65 11.18
CA LEU A 105 7.65 -4.57 12.16
C LEU A 105 8.86 -3.63 11.98
N GLY A 106 8.61 -2.33 12.07
CA GLY A 106 9.63 -1.29 11.90
C GLY A 106 10.07 -1.06 10.45
N TRP A 107 9.34 -1.62 9.47
CA TRP A 107 9.55 -1.30 8.06
C TRP A 107 9.05 0.12 7.77
N VAL A 108 10.01 1.04 7.53
CA VAL A 108 9.69 2.43 7.21
C VAL A 108 9.82 2.65 5.72
N HIS A 109 8.71 3.00 5.07
CA HIS A 109 8.69 3.22 3.63
C HIS A 109 7.74 4.33 3.19
N ASP A 110 7.94 4.81 1.97
CA ASP A 110 7.02 5.68 1.24
C ASP A 110 6.63 4.96 -0.06
N VAL A 111 5.34 4.88 -0.34
CA VAL A 111 4.79 4.25 -1.54
C VAL A 111 4.13 5.32 -2.41
N THR A 112 4.48 5.32 -3.70
CA THR A 112 3.95 6.27 -4.67
C THR A 112 3.54 5.56 -5.95
N HIS A 113 2.69 6.21 -6.74
CA HIS A 113 2.44 5.77 -8.11
C HIS A 113 3.73 5.81 -8.95
N ALA A 114 4.05 4.73 -9.67
CA ALA A 114 5.15 4.70 -10.62
C ALA A 114 4.63 4.87 -12.07
N PRO A 115 5.16 5.82 -12.87
CA PRO A 115 4.80 5.96 -14.28
C PRO A 115 5.03 4.65 -15.05
N ALA A 116 4.18 4.32 -16.02
CA ALA A 116 4.39 3.15 -16.87
C ALA A 116 5.76 3.22 -17.58
N GLY A 117 6.53 2.13 -17.54
CA GLY A 117 7.87 2.06 -18.14
C GLY A 117 7.87 1.86 -19.65
N ASP A 118 6.88 1.14 -20.20
CA ASP A 118 6.76 0.80 -21.62
C ASP A 118 5.30 1.07 -22.09
N PRO A 119 5.05 1.58 -23.32
CA PRO A 119 3.77 2.14 -23.73
C PRO A 119 2.75 1.08 -24.15
N ILE A 120 2.83 -0.16 -23.64
CA ILE A 120 1.65 -1.02 -23.59
C ILE A 120 0.73 -0.36 -22.57
N THR A 121 -0.08 0.56 -23.07
CA THR A 121 -1.01 1.39 -22.34
C THR A 121 -2.03 0.50 -21.64
N VAL A 122 -1.73 0.11 -20.40
CA VAL A 122 -2.76 -0.30 -19.46
C VAL A 122 -3.57 0.95 -19.16
N THR A 123 -4.66 1.15 -19.90
CA THR A 123 -5.62 2.23 -19.70
C THR A 123 -6.49 1.88 -18.50
N GLY A 124 -5.95 2.01 -17.30
CA GLY A 124 -6.66 1.68 -16.06
C GLY A 124 -6.02 2.35 -14.85
N PRO A 125 -6.71 2.39 -13.70
CA PRO A 125 -6.12 2.86 -12.47
C PRO A 125 -4.92 2.00 -12.07
N THR A 126 -3.95 2.57 -11.36
CA THR A 126 -2.95 1.78 -10.63
C THR A 126 -3.61 1.32 -9.32
N LEU A 127 -3.68 0.02 -9.11
CA LEU A 127 -4.37 -0.58 -7.96
C LEU A 127 -3.44 -1.53 -7.21
N SER A 128 -3.58 -1.58 -5.88
CA SER A 128 -2.97 -2.63 -5.05
C SER A 128 -3.93 -3.11 -3.98
N VAL A 129 -3.73 -4.37 -3.56
CA VAL A 129 -4.40 -4.95 -2.39
C VAL A 129 -3.40 -5.03 -1.25
N HIS A 130 -3.74 -4.47 -0.09
CA HIS A 130 -2.90 -4.44 1.11
C HIS A 130 -3.54 -5.24 2.25
N ALA A 131 -2.72 -5.98 3.00
CA ALA A 131 -3.14 -6.69 4.21
C ALA A 131 -2.32 -6.23 5.42
N TYR A 132 -2.98 -6.03 6.57
CA TYR A 132 -2.33 -5.67 7.84
C TYR A 132 -2.73 -6.62 8.96
N SER A 133 -1.77 -7.19 9.68
CA SER A 133 -2.03 -8.10 10.81
C SER A 133 -1.08 -7.86 12.00
N PRO A 134 -1.61 -7.66 13.21
CA PRO A 134 -3.02 -7.39 13.52
C PRO A 134 -3.55 -6.16 12.73
N PRO A 135 -4.88 -5.94 12.67
CA PRO A 135 -5.46 -4.76 12.03
C PRO A 135 -4.75 -3.46 12.44
N LEU A 136 -4.68 -2.51 11.52
CA LEU A 136 -3.94 -1.27 11.71
C LEU A 136 -4.60 -0.44 12.82
N THR A 137 -3.80 0.05 13.77
CA THR A 137 -4.30 0.92 14.85
C THR A 137 -3.57 2.26 14.91
N ALA A 138 -2.39 2.35 14.28
CA ALA A 138 -1.61 3.55 14.18
C ALA A 138 -0.60 3.46 13.03
N MET A 139 -0.17 4.63 12.56
CA MET A 139 1.03 4.78 11.73
C MET A 139 1.95 5.83 12.32
N SER A 140 3.24 5.59 12.19
CA SER A 140 4.28 6.54 12.61
C SER A 140 5.01 7.05 11.39
N TYR A 141 5.22 8.36 11.34
CA TYR A 141 5.79 9.02 10.18
C TYR A 141 7.16 9.57 10.51
N TYR A 142 8.02 9.59 9.50
CA TYR A 142 9.44 9.83 9.64
C TYR A 142 9.96 10.87 8.64
N GLY A 143 10.96 11.61 9.08
CA GLY A 143 11.82 12.40 8.21
C GLY A 143 13.26 11.91 8.32
N ILE A 144 14.07 12.26 7.33
CA ILE A 144 15.52 12.09 7.38
C ILE A 144 16.10 13.40 7.91
N SER A 145 16.81 13.34 9.04
CA SER A 145 17.45 14.51 9.63
C SER A 145 18.74 14.90 8.90
N ASP A 146 19.25 16.09 9.17
CA ASP A 146 20.44 16.65 8.52
C ASP A 146 21.71 15.77 8.65
N ASN A 147 21.78 14.95 9.70
CA ASN A 147 22.85 13.98 9.92
C ASN A 147 22.63 12.64 9.18
N GLY A 148 21.62 12.55 8.31
CA GLY A 148 21.24 11.35 7.57
C GLY A 148 20.45 10.32 8.39
N GLY A 149 20.14 10.58 9.65
CA GLY A 149 19.40 9.64 10.50
C GLY A 149 17.89 9.65 10.25
N LEU A 150 17.25 8.49 10.46
CA LEU A 150 15.80 8.42 10.46
C LEU A 150 15.23 8.94 11.80
N ARG A 151 14.30 9.88 11.73
CA ARG A 151 13.65 10.46 12.92
C ARG A 151 12.14 10.43 12.78
N ARG A 152 11.46 9.89 13.79
CA ARG A 152 10.00 9.96 13.91
C ARG A 152 9.57 11.41 14.11
N VAL A 153 8.65 11.89 13.28
CA VAL A 153 8.14 13.27 13.31
C VAL A 153 6.73 13.35 13.88
N ARG A 154 5.88 12.33 13.66
CA ARG A 154 4.52 12.25 14.22
C ARG A 154 4.02 10.81 14.25
N SER A 155 2.94 10.58 14.98
CA SER A 155 2.18 9.33 14.95
C SER A 155 0.69 9.64 14.96
N VAL A 156 -0.07 8.86 14.19
CA VAL A 156 -1.51 9.06 13.99
C VAL A 156 -2.21 7.75 14.35
N LEU A 157 -3.23 7.82 15.19
CA LEU A 157 -4.14 6.70 15.43
C LEU A 157 -5.08 6.60 14.23
N THR A 158 -5.11 5.46 13.58
CA THR A 158 -5.88 5.26 12.35
C THR A 158 -6.04 3.77 12.07
N ASP A 159 -7.19 3.44 11.50
CA ASP A 159 -7.49 2.15 10.90
C ASP A 159 -7.52 2.23 9.36
N LEU A 160 -7.22 3.39 8.76
CA LEU A 160 -7.12 3.60 7.32
C LEU A 160 -5.72 3.24 6.79
N PRO A 161 -5.62 2.64 5.60
CA PRO A 161 -4.34 2.23 5.03
C PRO A 161 -3.56 3.43 4.50
N GLU A 162 -2.23 3.45 4.67
CA GLU A 162 -1.31 4.29 3.87
C GLU A 162 -1.52 5.82 3.97
N GLY A 163 -2.17 6.29 5.05
CA GLY A 163 -2.47 7.70 5.34
C GLY A 163 -3.82 8.15 4.81
N ASP A 164 -4.10 9.45 4.89
CA ASP A 164 -5.36 9.98 4.35
C ASP A 164 -5.41 9.74 2.83
N ALA A 165 -6.54 9.20 2.37
CA ALA A 165 -6.84 8.90 0.97
C ALA A 165 -7.81 9.95 0.42
#